data_AF-A0A529MFW4-F1
#
_entry.id   AF-A0A529MFW4-F1
#
_cell.length_a   1.000
_cell.length_b   1.000
_cell.length_c   1.000
_cell.angle_alpha   90.00
_cell.angle_beta   90.00
_cell.angle_gamma   90.00
#
_symmetry.space_group_name_H-M   'P 1'
#
loop_
_entity.id
_entity.type
_entity.pdbx_description
1 polymer ?
#
loop_
_entity_poly.entity_id
_entity_poly.type
_entity_poly.pdbx_seq_one_letter_code
_entity_poly.pdbx_strand_id
1 'polypeptide(L)'
;MRELNREKDRHSPGSGDGFCVMPWINLHVATDGAISPCCEFDGSIGHVRKEGLKGAWSSEALQQIRHRFARQEPVGQCWKCFDRDEREGDSLRQQMNRQFSAWHRRLASADEP
;
A
#
# COMPACT_ATOMS: atom_id res chain seq x y z
N MET A 1 -20.74 7.40 -39.69
CA MET A 1 -20.17 8.25 -38.63
C MET A 1 -20.27 7.55 -37.28
N ARG A 2 -19.30 6.71 -36.94
CA ARG A 2 -19.08 6.20 -35.58
C ARG A 2 -17.59 6.01 -35.39
N GLU A 3 -16.89 7.13 -35.27
CA GLU A 3 -15.49 7.15 -34.84
C GLU A 3 -15.45 7.97 -33.56
N LEU A 4 -15.88 7.35 -32.47
CA LEU A 4 -15.57 7.84 -31.14
C LEU A 4 -14.20 7.27 -30.78
N ASN A 5 -13.21 8.17 -30.85
CA ASN A 5 -11.85 8.02 -30.36
C ASN A 5 -11.78 7.10 -29.13
N ARG A 6 -11.31 5.87 -29.34
CA ARG A 6 -11.01 4.90 -28.29
C ARG A 6 -9.59 5.11 -27.76
N GLU A 7 -9.25 6.36 -27.47
CA GLU A 7 -7.94 6.78 -26.97
C GLU A 7 -7.94 6.87 -25.44
N LYS A 8 -8.61 5.88 -24.81
CA LYS A 8 -8.67 5.69 -23.36
C LYS A 8 -8.15 4.33 -22.93
N ASP A 9 -7.40 3.65 -23.79
CA ASP A 9 -6.67 2.41 -23.51
C ASP A 9 -5.18 2.69 -23.22
N ARG A 10 -4.86 3.81 -22.56
CA ARG A 10 -3.57 3.96 -21.87
C ARG A 10 -3.74 3.31 -20.50
N HIS A 11 -3.38 2.03 -20.43
CA HIS A 11 -3.08 1.24 -19.23
C HIS A 11 -3.33 2.03 -17.92
N SER A 12 -4.54 1.91 -17.38
CA SER A 12 -4.76 2.25 -15.98
C SER A 12 -3.97 1.23 -15.16
N PRO A 13 -3.09 1.66 -14.22
CA PRO A 13 -2.37 0.74 -13.35
C PRO A 13 -3.39 0.12 -12.42
N GLY A 14 -3.83 -1.09 -12.77
CA GLY A 14 -5.08 -1.64 -12.29
C GLY A 14 -5.20 -3.09 -12.69
N SER A 15 -4.19 -3.89 -12.35
CA SER A 15 -4.28 -5.34 -12.06
C SER A 15 -2.91 -6.03 -11.97
N GLY A 16 -1.81 -5.41 -12.41
CA GLY A 16 -0.46 -6.04 -12.42
C GLY A 16 0.60 -5.39 -11.53
N ASP A 17 0.34 -4.21 -10.99
CA ASP A 17 1.34 -3.37 -10.32
C ASP A 17 1.41 -3.70 -8.83
N GLY A 18 2.61 -4.01 -8.32
CA GLY A 18 2.82 -4.39 -6.92
C GLY A 18 2.63 -3.26 -5.90
N PHE A 19 2.40 -2.02 -6.34
CA PHE A 19 2.34 -0.83 -5.49
C PHE A 19 1.16 -0.84 -4.50
N CYS A 20 1.35 -0.23 -3.33
CA CYS A 20 0.31 -0.04 -2.31
C CYS A 20 0.54 1.28 -1.59
N VAL A 21 -0.42 2.21 -1.60
CA VAL A 21 -0.27 3.52 -0.96
C VAL A 21 -0.29 3.47 0.58
N MET A 22 -0.87 2.42 1.18
CA MET A 22 -1.16 2.34 2.61
C MET A 22 0.03 2.63 3.55
N PRO A 23 1.25 2.12 3.30
CA PRO A 23 2.39 2.35 4.19
C PRO A 23 2.79 3.82 4.39
N TRP A 24 2.35 4.72 3.50
CA TRP A 24 2.63 6.15 3.58
C TRP A 24 1.51 7.00 4.17
N ILE A 25 0.30 6.45 4.32
CA ILE A 25 -0.88 7.23 4.70
C ILE A 25 -1.60 6.66 5.92
N ASN A 26 -1.18 5.51 6.43
CA ASN A 26 -1.89 4.79 7.49
C ASN A 26 -0.97 4.12 8.50
N LEU A 27 -1.42 4.07 9.75
CA LEU A 27 -1.02 3.08 10.74
C LEU A 27 -2.30 2.46 11.32
N HIS A 28 -2.33 1.15 11.40
CA HIS A 28 -3.36 0.41 12.10
C HIS A 28 -2.84 -0.01 13.47
N VAL A 29 -3.65 0.17 14.52
CA VAL A 29 -3.33 -0.25 15.88
C VAL A 29 -4.39 -1.25 16.32
N ALA A 30 -3.96 -2.48 16.61
CA ALA A 30 -4.82 -3.54 17.12
C ALA A 30 -5.16 -3.31 18.60
N THR A 31 -6.15 -4.04 19.11
CA THR A 31 -6.66 -3.91 20.49
C THR A 31 -5.63 -4.30 21.56
N ASP A 32 -4.67 -5.15 21.22
CA ASP A 32 -3.53 -5.50 22.07
C ASP A 32 -2.40 -4.44 22.06
N GLY A 33 -2.44 -3.51 21.11
CA GLY A 33 -1.46 -2.45 20.92
C GLY A 33 -0.43 -2.71 19.82
N ALA A 34 -0.51 -3.84 19.10
CA ALA A 34 0.32 -4.08 17.92
C ALA A 34 0.02 -3.07 16.81
N ILE A 35 1.07 -2.56 16.17
CA ILE A 35 0.99 -1.58 15.09
C ILE A 35 1.35 -2.26 13.77
N SER A 36 0.59 -1.98 12.71
CA SER A 36 0.86 -2.44 11.34
C SER A 36 0.58 -1.32 10.32
N PRO A 37 1.04 -1.42 9.05
CA PRO A 37 0.78 -0.40 8.03
C PRO A 37 -0.70 -0.33 7.62
N CYS A 38 -1.47 -1.40 7.83
CA CYS A 38 -2.85 -1.57 7.38
C CYS A 38 -3.51 -2.73 8.14
N CYS A 39 -4.84 -2.75 8.27
CA CYS A 39 -5.58 -3.82 8.93
C CYS A 39 -5.45 -5.20 8.24
N GLU A 40 -5.17 -5.24 6.94
CA GLU A 40 -5.00 -6.49 6.19
C GLU A 40 -3.59 -7.09 6.33
N PHE A 41 -2.63 -6.31 6.85
CA PHE A 41 -1.25 -6.75 7.00
C PHE A 41 -1.13 -7.90 8.00
N ASP A 42 -0.45 -8.97 7.60
CA ASP A 42 -0.19 -10.12 8.44
C ASP A 42 1.06 -9.90 9.30
N GLY A 43 0.82 -9.49 10.55
CA GLY A 43 1.86 -9.23 11.53
C GLY A 43 1.91 -7.77 11.98
N SER A 44 3.07 -7.36 12.47
CA SER A 44 3.27 -6.07 13.12
C SER A 44 4.65 -5.49 12.81
N ILE A 45 4.73 -4.17 12.78
CA ILE A 45 5.96 -3.39 12.61
C ILE A 45 6.43 -2.74 13.93
N GLY A 46 5.68 -2.93 15.02
CA GLY A 46 5.92 -2.25 16.29
C GLY A 46 4.72 -2.35 17.24
N HIS A 47 4.84 -1.79 18.41
CA HIS A 47 3.85 -1.85 19.47
C HIS A 47 3.75 -0.51 20.20
N VAL A 48 2.52 -0.04 20.45
CA VAL A 48 2.29 1.31 21.01
C VAL A 48 2.99 1.55 22.35
N ARG A 49 3.11 0.51 23.19
CA ARG A 49 3.79 0.58 24.49
C ARG A 49 5.32 0.65 24.41
N LYS A 50 5.92 0.30 23.26
CA LYS A 50 7.38 0.25 23.09
C LYS A 50 7.87 1.43 22.26
N GLU A 51 7.47 1.51 21.00
CA GLU A 51 7.95 2.53 20.07
C GLU A 51 7.01 3.75 20.01
N GLY A 52 5.74 3.58 20.40
CA GLY A 52 4.69 4.57 20.17
C GLY A 52 4.39 4.78 18.67
N LEU A 53 3.44 5.65 18.36
CA LEU A 53 3.04 5.89 16.95
C LEU A 53 4.16 6.54 16.14
N LYS A 54 4.86 7.52 16.71
CA LYS A 54 5.97 8.22 16.05
C LYS A 54 7.13 7.28 15.78
N GLY A 55 7.50 6.45 16.76
CA GLY A 55 8.58 5.47 16.60
C GLY A 55 8.23 4.40 15.56
N ALA A 56 7.00 3.90 15.56
CA ALA A 56 6.53 2.98 14.51
C ALA A 56 6.53 3.63 13.12
N TRP A 57 6.11 4.90 13.00
CA TRP A 57 6.09 5.63 11.73
C TRP A 57 7.48 5.84 11.11
N SER A 58 8.50 6.04 11.96
CA SER A 58 9.90 6.19 11.56
C SER A 58 10.70 4.89 11.70
N SER A 59 10.03 3.75 11.89
CA SER A 59 10.72 2.47 12.08
C SER A 59 11.39 2.02 10.79
N GLU A 60 12.52 1.33 10.93
CA GLU A 60 13.20 0.70 9.81
C GLU A 60 12.29 -0.31 9.11
N ALA A 61 11.47 -1.04 9.87
CA ALA A 61 10.51 -1.98 9.33
C ALA A 61 9.51 -1.32 8.36
N LEU A 62 8.94 -0.16 8.73
CA LEU A 62 8.01 0.56 7.85
C LEU A 62 8.73 1.17 6.64
N GLN A 63 9.94 1.71 6.83
CA GLN A 63 10.77 2.24 5.74
C GLN A 63 11.09 1.15 4.71
N GLN A 64 11.51 -0.04 5.14
CA GLN A 64 11.76 -1.18 4.25
C GLN A 64 10.50 -1.56 3.46
N ILE A 65 9.33 -1.58 4.10
CA ILE A 65 8.05 -1.84 3.42
C ILE A 65 7.78 -0.78 2.35
N ARG A 66 7.97 0.51 2.66
CA ARG A 66 7.80 1.62 1.71
C ARG A 66 8.76 1.50 0.52
N HIS A 67 10.04 1.27 0.75
CA HIS A 67 11.03 1.07 -0.32
C HIS A 67 10.70 -0.10 -1.24
N ARG A 68 10.18 -1.20 -0.67
CA ARG A 68 9.74 -2.37 -1.43
C ARG A 68 8.54 -2.02 -2.31
N PHE A 69 7.52 -1.37 -1.76
CA PHE A 69 6.35 -0.94 -2.55
C PHE A 69 6.69 0.12 -3.61
N ALA A 70 7.61 1.04 -3.33
CA ALA A 70 8.09 2.04 -4.30
C ALA A 70 8.74 1.37 -5.53
N ARG A 71 9.39 0.22 -5.34
CA ARG A 71 9.98 -0.62 -6.40
C ARG A 71 9.01 -1.65 -6.98
N GLN A 72 7.72 -1.55 -6.65
CA GLN A 72 6.68 -2.52 -7.04
C GLN A 72 6.94 -3.97 -6.55
N GLU A 73 7.68 -4.13 -5.46
CA GLU A 73 8.01 -5.44 -4.88
C GLU A 73 7.19 -5.67 -3.61
N PRO A 74 6.01 -6.31 -3.67
CA PRO A 74 5.18 -6.46 -2.48
C PRO A 74 5.79 -7.38 -1.41
N VAL A 75 5.40 -7.15 -0.16
CA VAL A 75 5.83 -7.95 0.99
C VAL A 75 4.88 -9.13 1.23
N GLY A 76 5.42 -10.26 1.70
CA GLY A 76 4.63 -11.49 1.90
C GLY A 76 3.50 -11.31 2.91
N GLN A 77 3.66 -10.41 3.87
CA GLN A 77 2.64 -10.04 4.86
C GLN A 77 1.38 -9.39 4.24
N CYS A 78 1.44 -8.95 2.99
CA CYS A 78 0.30 -8.37 2.27
C CYS A 78 -0.49 -9.39 1.44
N TRP A 79 -0.24 -10.70 1.62
CA TRP A 79 -0.81 -11.77 0.82
C TRP A 79 -2.35 -11.70 0.69
N LYS A 80 -3.08 -11.28 1.74
CA LYS A 80 -4.54 -11.16 1.71
C LYS A 80 -5.06 -10.23 0.62
N CYS A 81 -4.39 -9.11 0.39
CA CYS A 81 -4.78 -8.18 -0.68
C CYS A 81 -4.53 -8.79 -2.06
N PHE A 82 -3.40 -9.46 -2.26
CA PHE A 82 -3.08 -10.09 -3.55
C PHE A 82 -4.02 -11.27 -3.84
N ASP A 83 -4.36 -12.05 -2.82
CA ASP A 83 -5.35 -13.13 -2.92
C ASP A 83 -6.74 -12.61 -3.30
N ARG A 84 -7.19 -11.51 -2.68
CA ARG A 84 -8.46 -10.86 -3.06
C ARG A 84 -8.41 -10.19 -4.43
N ASP A 85 -7.29 -9.59 -4.81
CA ASP A 85 -7.11 -9.03 -6.15
C ASP A 85 -7.28 -10.13 -7.21
N GLU A 86 -6.74 -11.33 -6.97
CA GLU A 86 -6.85 -12.47 -7.89
C GLU A 86 -8.26 -13.08 -7.92
N ARG A 87 -8.89 -13.24 -6.76
CA ARG A 87 -10.18 -13.95 -6.63
C ARG A 87 -11.41 -13.07 -6.81
N GLU A 88 -11.36 -11.85 -6.29
CA GLU A 88 -12.48 -10.91 -6.21
C GLU A 88 -12.31 -9.72 -7.15
N GLY A 89 -11.10 -9.51 -7.69
CA GLY A 89 -10.78 -8.39 -8.57
C GLY A 89 -10.64 -7.04 -7.85
N ASP A 90 -10.82 -7.01 -6.53
CA ASP A 90 -10.67 -5.81 -5.73
C ASP A 90 -10.21 -6.14 -4.31
N SER A 91 -9.30 -5.31 -3.79
CA SER A 91 -8.84 -5.38 -2.40
C SER A 91 -8.73 -3.98 -1.82
N LEU A 92 -8.51 -3.90 -0.50
CA LEU A 92 -8.23 -2.63 0.15
C LEU A 92 -7.02 -1.91 -0.49
N ARG A 93 -6.00 -2.66 -0.94
CA ARG A 93 -4.86 -2.08 -1.66
C ARG A 93 -5.31 -1.36 -2.92
N GLN A 94 -6.12 -2.01 -3.76
CA GLN A 94 -6.60 -1.42 -5.00
C GLN A 94 -7.54 -0.25 -4.77
N GLN A 95 -8.45 -0.36 -3.78
CA GLN A 95 -9.35 0.72 -3.39
C GLN A 95 -8.57 1.98 -2.97
N MET A 96 -7.59 1.82 -2.08
CA MET A 96 -6.78 2.93 -1.58
C MET A 96 -5.86 3.48 -2.68
N ASN A 97 -5.29 2.62 -3.53
CA ASN A 97 -4.53 3.07 -4.69
C ASN A 97 -5.39 3.94 -5.62
N ARG A 98 -6.63 3.55 -5.93
CA ARG A 98 -7.53 4.37 -6.75
C ARG A 98 -7.83 5.71 -6.09
N GLN A 99 -8.16 5.69 -4.80
CA GLN A 99 -8.48 6.89 -4.02
C GLN A 99 -7.32 7.89 -3.97
N PHE A 100 -6.08 7.41 -3.86
CA PHE A 100 -4.88 8.25 -3.75
C PHE A 100 -4.03 8.28 -5.03
N SER A 101 -4.61 7.97 -6.19
CA SER A 101 -3.92 7.91 -7.49
C SER A 101 -3.11 9.17 -7.82
N ALA A 102 -3.62 10.36 -7.49
CA ALA A 102 -2.91 11.63 -7.69
C ALA A 102 -1.60 11.75 -6.87
N TRP A 103 -1.44 10.96 -5.82
CA TRP A 103 -0.31 11.03 -4.89
C TRP A 103 0.74 9.93 -5.12
N HIS A 104 0.50 8.94 -5.98
CA HIS A 104 1.36 7.76 -6.14
C HIS A 104 2.84 8.12 -6.36
N ARG A 105 3.13 9.00 -7.33
CA ARG A 105 4.50 9.40 -7.65
C ARG A 105 5.19 10.06 -6.46
N ARG A 106 4.48 10.97 -5.78
CA ARG A 106 5.03 11.71 -4.64
C ARG A 106 5.29 10.81 -3.44
N LEU A 107 4.43 9.83 -3.21
CA LEU A 107 4.58 8.90 -2.09
C LEU A 107 5.68 7.87 -2.37
N ALA A 108 5.77 7.35 -3.60
CA ALA A 108 6.83 6.44 -3.99
C ALA A 108 8.24 7.04 -3.85
N SER A 109 8.38 8.37 -4.03
CA SER A 109 9.65 9.09 -3.85
C SER A 109 9.82 9.72 -2.46
N ALA A 110 8.90 9.50 -1.51
CA ALA A 110 8.91 10.22 -0.23
C ALA A 110 10.04 9.78 0.71
N ASP A 111 10.52 8.54 0.56
CA ASP A 111 11.62 7.98 1.35
C ASP A 111 12.89 7.78 0.49
N GLU A 112 13.01 8.41 -0.69
CA GLU A 112 14.29 8.45 -1.40
C GLU A 112 15.34 9.24 -0.56
N PRO A 113 16.61 8.77 -0.49
CA PRO A 113 17.67 9.46 0.25
C PRO A 113 17.95 10.90 -0.22
#